data_AF-A0A8T3VLJ3-F1
#
_entry.id   AF-A0A8T3VLJ3-F1
#
_cell.length_a   1.000
_cell.length_b   1.000
_cell.length_c   1.000
_cell.angle_alpha   90.00
_cell.angle_beta   90.00
_cell.angle_gamma   90.00
#
_symmetry.space_group_name_H-M   'P 1'
#
loop_
_entity.id
_entity.type
_entity.pdbx_description
1 polymer ?
#
loop_
_entity_poly.entity_id
_entity_poly.type
_entity_poly.pdbx_seq_one_letter_code
_entity_poly.pdbx_strand_id
1 'polypeptide(L)'
;MTEEFVFRGFLIQTFGSWFKILVLAIIIQAIIFAAVHGYNSLGVFEVFVSGLIMGVLAWKTNGIEVSSALHTANNLTIALFVMFGLQSTTSTINPTDFIIGIVLDIILFVIMYFVGMKTQWFGEIKKM
;
A
#
# COMPACT_ATOMS: atom_id res chain seq x y z
N MET A 1 -2.08 8.05 6.30
CA MET A 1 -1.64 9.30 5.63
C MET A 1 -0.14 9.54 5.79
N THR A 2 0.40 9.70 7.01
CA THR A 2 1.84 9.95 7.23
C THR A 2 2.76 8.91 6.58
N GLU A 3 2.39 7.63 6.64
CA GLU A 3 3.15 6.54 6.01
C GLU A 3 3.26 6.72 4.48
N GLU A 4 2.18 7.10 3.79
CA GLU A 4 2.22 7.30 2.33
C GLU A 4 3.17 8.44 1.95
N PHE A 5 3.15 9.54 2.69
CA PHE A 5 4.10 10.64 2.49
C PHE A 5 5.55 10.19 2.66
N VAL A 6 5.85 9.39 3.68
CA VAL A 6 7.21 8.88 3.94
C VAL A 6 7.62 7.87 2.87
N PHE A 7 6.82 6.82 2.67
CA PHE A 7 7.22 5.69 1.85
C PHE A 7 7.06 5.94 0.35
N ARG A 8 5.94 6.54 -0.09
CA ARG A 8 5.60 6.70 -1.52
C ARG A 8 5.99 8.08 -2.04
N GLY A 9 5.91 9.10 -1.20
CA GLY A 9 6.43 10.43 -1.49
C GLY A 9 7.95 10.47 -1.36
N PHE A 10 8.45 10.47 -0.13
CA PHE A 10 9.85 10.76 0.16
C PHE A 10 10.82 9.65 -0.27
N LEU A 11 10.60 8.39 0.11
CA LEU A 11 11.56 7.31 -0.16
C LEU A 11 11.63 6.94 -1.64
N ILE A 12 10.49 6.80 -2.35
CA ILE A 12 10.50 6.52 -3.80
C ILE A 12 11.23 7.64 -4.55
N GLN A 13 10.98 8.91 -4.24
CA GLN A 13 11.67 10.04 -4.88
C GLN A 13 13.17 10.04 -4.56
N THR A 14 13.54 9.82 -3.31
CA THR A 14 14.94 9.81 -2.86
C THR A 14 15.73 8.71 -3.58
N PHE A 15 15.31 7.46 -3.46
CA PHE A 15 16.02 6.34 -4.09
C PHE A 15 15.89 6.37 -5.62
N GLY A 16 14.76 6.83 -6.14
CA GLY A 16 14.57 7.04 -7.58
C GLY A 16 15.56 8.05 -8.15
N SER A 17 15.85 9.13 -7.42
CA SER A 17 16.82 10.16 -7.83
C SER A 17 18.27 9.66 -7.78
N TRP A 18 18.61 8.83 -6.78
CA TRP A 18 19.97 8.32 -6.60
C TRP A 18 20.32 7.22 -7.59
N PHE A 19 19.44 6.22 -7.74
CA PHE A 19 19.73 5.05 -8.56
C PHE A 19 19.25 5.18 -10.00
N LYS A 20 18.31 6.11 -10.27
CA LYS A 20 17.63 6.26 -11.58
C LYS A 20 16.93 4.99 -12.07
N ILE A 21 16.58 4.09 -11.13
CA ILE A 21 15.89 2.83 -11.39
C ILE A 21 14.64 2.79 -10.50
N LEU A 22 13.48 3.09 -11.09
CA LEU A 22 12.21 3.16 -10.37
C LEU A 22 11.86 1.86 -9.64
N VAL A 23 12.02 0.72 -10.30
CA VAL A 23 11.70 -0.59 -9.73
C VAL A 23 12.50 -0.83 -8.45
N LEU A 24 13.78 -0.43 -8.45
CA LEU A 24 14.64 -0.54 -7.28
C LEU A 24 14.16 0.36 -6.15
N ALA A 25 13.73 1.59 -6.43
CA ALA A 25 13.15 2.49 -5.44
C ALA A 25 11.87 1.91 -4.79
N ILE A 26 10.99 1.31 -5.59
CA ILE A 26 9.76 0.66 -5.10
C ILE A 26 10.08 -0.57 -4.24
N ILE A 27 11.09 -1.37 -4.62
CA ILE A 27 11.50 -2.54 -3.82
C ILE A 27 12.12 -2.09 -2.50
N ILE A 28 13.05 -1.12 -2.52
CA ILE A 28 13.72 -0.64 -1.30
C ILE A 28 12.70 -0.06 -0.32
N GLN A 29 11.78 0.81 -0.78
CA GLN A 29 10.76 1.35 0.13
C GLN A 29 9.86 0.24 0.70
N ALA A 30 9.49 -0.77 -0.10
CA ALA A 30 8.63 -1.86 0.37
C ALA A 30 9.33 -2.73 1.42
N ILE A 31 10.65 -2.96 1.27
CA ILE A 31 11.46 -3.64 2.28
C ILE A 31 11.48 -2.83 3.58
N ILE A 32 11.74 -1.52 3.50
CA ILE A 32 11.78 -0.65 4.69
C ILE A 32 10.39 -0.61 5.35
N PHE A 33 9.32 -0.49 4.55
CA PHE A 33 7.94 -0.52 5.02
C PHE A 33 7.67 -1.82 5.78
N ALA A 34 7.90 -2.98 5.17
CA ALA A 34 7.70 -4.26 5.83
C ALA A 34 8.54 -4.44 7.10
N ALA A 35 9.80 -3.99 7.09
CA ALA A 35 10.72 -4.14 8.22
C ALA A 35 10.29 -3.35 9.47
N VAL A 36 9.57 -2.24 9.31
CA VAL A 36 9.05 -1.48 10.45
C VAL A 36 7.72 -2.01 10.98
N HIS A 37 7.14 -3.04 10.34
CA HIS A 37 5.91 -3.69 10.80
C HIS A 37 6.25 -4.91 11.66
N GLY A 38 5.79 -4.91 12.91
CA GLY A 38 6.14 -5.90 13.94
C GLY A 38 5.38 -7.23 13.86
N TYR A 39 5.21 -7.80 12.67
CA TYR A 39 4.54 -9.09 12.46
C TYR A 39 5.52 -10.28 12.47
N ASN A 40 4.98 -11.50 12.52
CA ASN A 40 5.73 -12.72 12.18
C ASN A 40 6.19 -12.68 10.71
N SER A 41 7.10 -13.59 10.30
CA SER A 41 7.69 -13.61 8.95
C SER A 41 6.65 -13.60 7.82
N LEU A 42 5.52 -14.26 8.05
CA LEU A 42 4.43 -14.37 7.09
C LEU A 42 3.69 -13.03 6.94
N GLY A 43 3.37 -12.35 8.06
CA GLY A 43 2.81 -10.99 8.01
C GLY A 43 3.79 -9.95 7.48
N VAL A 44 5.09 -10.06 7.77
CA VAL A 44 6.11 -9.18 7.15
C VAL A 44 6.12 -9.34 5.63
N PHE A 45 5.99 -10.57 5.13
CA PHE A 45 5.90 -10.82 3.70
C PHE A 45 4.61 -10.25 3.08
N GLU A 46 3.48 -10.35 3.79
CA GLU A 46 2.22 -9.72 3.38
C GLU A 46 2.35 -8.20 3.25
N VAL A 47 2.89 -7.55 4.28
CA VAL A 47 3.13 -6.09 4.29
C VAL A 47 4.11 -5.68 3.19
N PHE A 48 5.12 -6.50 2.90
CA PHE A 48 6.03 -6.27 1.77
C PHE A 48 5.28 -6.26 0.43
N VAL A 49 4.42 -7.25 0.18
CA VAL A 49 3.59 -7.30 -1.03
C VAL A 49 2.65 -6.08 -1.11
N SER A 50 2.01 -5.73 0.00
CA SER A 50 1.16 -4.53 0.08
C SER A 50 1.94 -3.24 -0.24
N GLY A 51 3.15 -3.12 0.32
CA GLY A 51 4.07 -2.02 0.05
C GLY A 51 4.48 -1.92 -1.42
N LEU A 52 4.70 -3.04 -2.10
CA LEU A 52 4.95 -3.07 -3.54
C LEU A 52 3.72 -2.60 -4.34
N ILE A 53 2.53 -3.12 -4.02
CA ILE A 53 1.26 -2.77 -4.68
C ILE A 53 1.02 -1.26 -4.58
N MET A 54 1.12 -0.70 -3.38
CA MET A 54 0.90 0.72 -3.13
C MET A 54 1.98 1.59 -3.80
N GLY A 55 3.25 1.15 -3.80
CA GLY A 55 4.33 1.84 -4.51
C GLY A 55 4.12 1.87 -6.03
N VAL A 56 3.67 0.76 -6.63
CA VAL A 56 3.29 0.70 -8.04
C VAL A 56 2.10 1.61 -8.33
N LEU A 57 1.09 1.62 -7.47
CA LEU A 57 -0.10 2.44 -7.65
C LEU A 57 0.25 3.94 -7.59
N ALA A 58 1.10 4.34 -6.64
CA ALA A 58 1.56 5.72 -6.54
C ALA A 58 2.31 6.18 -7.79
N TRP A 59 3.20 5.33 -8.32
CA TRP A 59 3.87 5.60 -9.59
C TRP A 59 2.90 5.69 -10.77
N LYS A 60 1.98 4.72 -10.90
CA LYS A 60 1.04 4.65 -12.02
C LYS A 60 0.06 5.83 -12.05
N THR A 61 -0.28 6.36 -10.89
CA THR A 61 -1.23 7.47 -10.75
C THR A 61 -0.56 8.83 -10.62
N ASN A 62 0.78 8.87 -10.69
CA ASN A 62 1.60 10.07 -10.58
C ASN A 62 1.32 10.89 -9.29
N GLY A 63 1.03 10.20 -8.19
CA GLY A 63 0.59 10.81 -6.95
C GLY A 63 0.42 9.79 -5.83
N ILE A 64 0.32 10.25 -4.58
CA ILE A 64 0.14 9.38 -3.42
C ILE A 64 -1.33 9.20 -3.03
N GLU A 65 -2.25 9.86 -3.72
CA GLU A 65 -3.65 9.97 -3.35
C GLU A 65 -4.36 8.64 -3.49
N VAL A 66 -4.17 7.96 -4.63
CA VAL A 66 -4.79 6.65 -4.89
C VAL A 66 -4.17 5.56 -4.00
N SER A 67 -2.85 5.60 -3.77
CA SER A 67 -2.21 4.69 -2.80
C SER A 67 -2.70 4.95 -1.37
N SER A 68 -2.91 6.21 -1.00
CA SER A 68 -3.49 6.60 0.30
C SER A 68 -4.92 6.12 0.48
N ALA A 69 -5.75 6.20 -0.57
CA ALA A 69 -7.10 5.67 -0.55
C ALA A 69 -7.09 4.15 -0.37
N LEU A 70 -6.24 3.44 -1.13
CA LEU A 70 -6.04 1.99 -0.99
C LEU A 70 -5.63 1.61 0.44
N HIS A 71 -4.59 2.25 0.98
CA HIS A 71 -4.10 1.96 2.32
C HIS A 71 -5.15 2.25 3.40
N THR A 72 -5.87 3.36 3.26
CA THR A 72 -6.96 3.68 4.20
C THR A 72 -8.08 2.63 4.13
N ALA A 73 -8.44 2.17 2.93
CA ALA A 73 -9.45 1.12 2.74
C ALA A 73 -8.98 -0.24 3.28
N ASN A 74 -7.70 -0.60 3.10
CA ASN A 74 -7.13 -1.81 3.68
C ASN A 74 -7.20 -1.77 5.21
N ASN A 75 -6.70 -0.69 5.84
CA ASN A 75 -6.72 -0.53 7.30
C ASN A 75 -8.14 -0.51 7.87
N LEU A 76 -9.08 0.13 7.17
CA LEU A 76 -10.49 0.11 7.55
C LEU A 76 -11.07 -1.31 7.47
N THR A 77 -10.73 -2.08 6.44
CA THR A 77 -11.18 -3.46 6.29
C THR A 77 -10.69 -4.33 7.44
N ILE A 78 -9.40 -4.23 7.79
CA ILE A 78 -8.82 -4.93 8.95
C ILE A 78 -9.52 -4.52 10.24
N ALA A 79 -9.72 -3.21 10.46
CA ALA A 79 -10.41 -2.71 11.64
C ALA A 79 -11.83 -3.27 11.77
N LEU A 80 -12.58 -3.33 10.66
CA LEU A 80 -13.92 -3.94 10.63
C LEU A 80 -13.86 -5.44 10.93
N PHE A 81 -12.90 -6.18 10.37
CA PHE A 81 -12.76 -7.61 10.63
C PHE A 81 -12.48 -7.88 12.11
N VAL A 82 -11.62 -7.08 12.73
CA VAL A 82 -11.38 -7.13 14.18
C VAL A 82 -12.67 -6.83 14.96
N MET A 83 -13.40 -5.77 14.60
CA MET A 83 -14.66 -5.39 15.26
C MET A 83 -15.74 -6.47 15.19
N PHE A 84 -15.83 -7.18 14.07
CA PHE A 84 -16.78 -8.29 13.87
C PHE A 84 -16.26 -9.65 14.37
N GLY A 85 -15.06 -9.70 14.97
CA GLY A 85 -14.47 -10.94 15.48
C GLY A 85 -13.98 -11.91 14.40
N LEU A 86 -13.76 -11.42 13.19
CA LEU A 86 -13.26 -12.19 12.04
C LEU A 86 -11.73 -12.27 11.98
N GLN A 87 -11.02 -11.40 12.72
CA GLN A 87 -9.56 -11.37 12.76
C GLN A 87 -9.05 -11.05 14.18
N SER A 88 -7.91 -11.65 14.56
CA SER A 88 -7.27 -11.38 15.85
C SER A 88 -6.46 -10.08 15.83
N THR A 89 -6.29 -9.44 16.98
CA THR A 89 -5.41 -8.27 17.16
C THR A 89 -3.95 -8.64 17.41
N THR A 90 -3.58 -9.91 17.25
CA THR A 90 -2.21 -10.36 17.48
C THR A 90 -1.30 -9.99 16.30
N SER A 91 0.00 -9.87 16.56
CA SER A 91 1.02 -9.71 15.52
C SER A 91 1.36 -11.02 14.79
N THR A 92 0.60 -12.08 15.03
CA THR A 92 0.80 -13.38 14.37
C THR A 92 -0.24 -13.54 13.28
N ILE A 93 0.22 -13.44 12.03
CA ILE A 93 -0.62 -13.73 10.87
C ILE A 93 -0.58 -15.23 10.60
N ASN A 94 -1.76 -15.85 10.56
CA ASN A 94 -1.91 -17.26 10.19
C ASN A 94 -2.08 -17.39 8.66
N PRO A 95 -1.93 -18.60 8.08
CA PRO A 95 -2.02 -18.78 6.63
C PRO A 95 -3.37 -18.38 6.01
N THR A 96 -4.47 -18.52 6.74
CA THR A 96 -5.80 -18.15 6.23
C THR A 96 -5.97 -16.65 6.14
N ASP A 97 -5.56 -15.92 7.18
CA ASP A 97 -5.61 -14.46 7.25
C ASP A 97 -4.73 -13.85 6.16
N PHE A 98 -3.56 -14.45 5.91
CA PHE A 98 -2.68 -14.05 4.81
C PHE A 98 -3.30 -14.20 3.43
N ILE A 99 -3.93 -15.34 3.14
CA ILE A 99 -4.58 -15.57 1.85
C ILE A 99 -5.70 -14.54 1.67
N ILE A 100 -6.49 -14.32 2.72
CA ILE A 100 -7.57 -13.33 2.71
C ILE A 100 -7.00 -11.92 2.48
N GLY A 101 -5.95 -11.55 3.21
CA GLY A 101 -5.28 -10.25 3.09
C GLY A 101 -4.75 -9.99 1.69
N ILE A 102 -4.02 -10.95 1.08
CA ILE A 102 -3.53 -10.83 -0.29
C ILE A 102 -4.68 -10.69 -1.30
N VAL A 103 -5.74 -11.49 -1.16
CA VAL A 103 -6.91 -11.41 -2.05
C VAL A 103 -7.59 -10.05 -1.94
N LEU A 104 -7.79 -9.55 -0.72
CA LEU A 104 -8.39 -8.24 -0.48
C LEU A 104 -7.51 -7.12 -1.02
N ASP A 105 -6.20 -7.19 -0.85
CA ASP A 105 -5.27 -6.19 -1.40
C ASP A 105 -5.33 -6.13 -2.93
N ILE A 106 -5.38 -7.28 -3.61
CA ILE A 106 -5.53 -7.34 -5.06
C ILE A 106 -6.88 -6.76 -5.49
N ILE A 107 -7.97 -7.12 -4.80
CA ILE A 107 -9.32 -6.61 -5.11
C ILE A 107 -9.36 -5.09 -4.92
N LEU A 108 -8.88 -4.58 -3.79
CA LEU A 108 -8.85 -3.15 -3.50
C LEU A 108 -7.93 -2.41 -4.45
N PHE A 109 -6.78 -2.97 -4.83
CA PHE A 109 -5.91 -2.41 -5.86
C PHE A 109 -6.65 -2.24 -7.18
N VAL A 110 -7.32 -3.29 -7.65
CA VAL A 110 -8.09 -3.26 -8.90
C VAL A 110 -9.18 -2.18 -8.83
N ILE A 111 -9.95 -2.16 -7.74
CA ILE A 111 -11.02 -1.16 -7.54
C ILE A 111 -10.43 0.26 -7.55
N MET A 112 -9.42 0.52 -6.74
CA MET A 112 -8.84 1.87 -6.60
C MET A 112 -8.15 2.33 -7.88
N TYR A 113 -7.48 1.43 -8.59
CA TYR A 113 -6.89 1.73 -9.90
C TYR A 113 -7.96 2.14 -10.91
N PHE A 114 -9.03 1.34 -11.07
CA PHE A 114 -10.08 1.65 -12.04
C PHE A 114 -10.91 2.88 -11.67
N VAL A 115 -11.25 3.04 -10.38
CA VAL A 115 -11.97 4.21 -9.89
C VAL A 115 -11.11 5.46 -10.08
N GLY A 116 -9.87 5.46 -9.60
CA GLY A 116 -8.96 6.60 -9.73
C GLY A 116 -8.74 7.03 -11.17
N MET A 117 -8.56 6.06 -12.09
CA MET A 117 -8.38 6.35 -13.51
C MET A 117 -9.65 6.89 -14.19
N LYS A 118 -10.84 6.36 -13.83
CA LYS A 118 -12.11 6.79 -14.45
C LYS A 118 -12.63 8.11 -13.92
N THR A 119 -12.49 8.36 -12.61
CA THR A 119 -13.12 9.53 -11.98
C THR A 119 -12.23 10.76 -12.02
N GLN A 120 -10.92 10.60 -12.26
CA GLN A 120 -9.94 11.69 -12.18
C GLN A 120 -10.06 12.47 -10.86
N TRP A 121 -10.49 11.81 -9.77
CA TRP A 121 -10.73 12.45 -8.46
C TRP A 121 -9.51 13.22 -7.94
N PHE A 122 -8.31 12.81 -8.34
CA PHE A 122 -7.04 13.41 -7.96
C PHE A 122 -6.26 13.91 -9.18
N GLY A 123 -6.92 14.10 -10.33
CA GLY A 123 -6.29 14.68 -11.51
C GLY A 123 -5.81 16.10 -11.24
N GLU A 124 -4.79 16.55 -11.99
CA GLU A 124 -4.27 17.90 -11.86
C GLU A 124 -5.41 18.92 -12.05
N ILE A 125 -5.63 19.77 -11.04
CA ILE A 125 -6.43 20.99 -11.22
C ILE A 125 -5.68 21.81 -12.27
N LYS A 126 -6.26 21.93 -13.47
CA LYS A 126 -5.70 22.73 -14.55
C LYS A 126 -5.43 24.13 -13.99
N LYS A 127 -4.16 24.50 -13.84
CA LYS A 127 -3.77 25.85 -13.40
C LYS A 127 -4.43 26.85 -14.35
N MET A 128 -5.26 27.73 -13.80
CA MET A 128 -5.91 28.82 -14.52
C MET A 128 -4.88 29.79 -15.08
#